data_AF-A0A7K0CA37-F1
#
_entry.id   AF-A0A7K0CA37-F1
#
_cell.length_a   1.000
_cell.length_b   1.000
_cell.length_c   1.000
_cell.angle_alpha   90.00
_cell.angle_beta   90.00
_cell.angle_gamma   90.00
#
_symmetry.space_group_name_H-M   'P 1'
#
loop_
_entity.id
_entity.type
_entity.pdbx_description
1 polymer ?
#
loop_
_entity_poly.entity_id
_entity_poly.type
_entity_poly.pdbx_seq_one_letter_code
_entity_poly.pdbx_strand_id
1 'polypeptide(L)'
;MLQVTVTTENGERRVRVSAGELAGLVRRIGGAGDAFLVLQRVPDLPDVFAQVLSGPGGYTLEYRAGAADRHFAATVDDADTVIAVLEGWAREVPGWDVGPEWSLLEMGPVPEAPPLPDDVRVGLEHHLREILVGGYTTRAELAENAEGGRVSRVQAEALADRLWLERVAEQARWKGETDPERLTRAFTALEAAGITARENFACCHDCGQAEIGGESAPDARGFVYFDHHATDAAAAGCGLSLRYGGFDGSADTSTAVGREVVAALEDAGLRTEWDHDPSQVIRVTPLDWCRRLVG
;
A
#
# COMPACT_ATOMS: atom_id res chain seq x y z
N MET A 1 -14.64 1.45 -7.31
CA MET A 1 -13.19 1.21 -7.30
C MET A 1 -12.94 -0.30 -7.34
N LEU A 2 -11.93 -0.72 -8.10
CA LEU A 2 -11.44 -2.09 -8.14
C LEU A 2 -10.55 -2.35 -6.91
N GLN A 3 -10.53 -3.55 -6.34
CA GLN A 3 -9.65 -3.88 -5.20
C GLN A 3 -8.30 -4.40 -5.69
N VAL A 4 -7.59 -3.57 -6.44
CA VAL A 4 -6.29 -3.89 -7.04
C VAL A 4 -5.31 -2.74 -6.90
N THR A 5 -4.03 -3.08 -6.95
CA THR A 5 -2.92 -2.16 -7.23
C THR A 5 -2.59 -2.28 -8.71
N VAL A 6 -2.21 -1.17 -9.34
CA VAL A 6 -1.73 -1.14 -10.72
C VAL A 6 -0.35 -0.49 -10.72
N THR A 7 0.65 -1.22 -11.21
CA THR A 7 2.01 -0.72 -11.40
C THR A 7 2.31 -0.64 -12.89
N THR A 8 2.63 0.54 -13.40
CA THR A 8 3.01 0.76 -14.81
C THR A 8 4.53 0.69 -15.01
N GLU A 9 4.98 0.56 -16.25
CA GLU A 9 6.42 0.47 -16.60
C GLU A 9 7.29 1.55 -15.95
N ASN A 10 6.80 2.79 -15.88
CA ASN A 10 7.51 3.92 -15.27
C ASN A 10 7.62 3.86 -13.73
N GLY A 11 7.17 2.79 -13.09
CA GLY A 11 7.17 2.61 -11.63
C GLY A 11 6.01 3.29 -10.92
N GLU A 12 5.10 3.95 -11.64
CA GLU A 12 3.94 4.58 -11.03
C GLU A 12 2.97 3.52 -10.51
N ARG A 13 2.64 3.63 -9.22
CA ARG A 13 1.79 2.71 -8.50
C ARG A 13 0.49 3.39 -8.09
N ARG A 14 -0.63 2.78 -8.45
CA ARG A 14 -1.98 3.28 -8.13
C ARG A 14 -2.74 2.23 -7.34
N VAL A 15 -3.43 2.66 -6.28
CA VAL A 15 -4.19 1.78 -5.40
C VAL A 15 -5.68 2.02 -5.59
N ARG A 16 -6.45 0.94 -5.74
CA ARG A 16 -7.90 0.95 -5.86
C ARG A 16 -8.45 1.82 -7.00
N VAL A 17 -7.88 1.73 -8.20
CA VAL A 17 -8.33 2.49 -9.38
C VAL A 17 -9.79 2.19 -9.77
N SER A 18 -10.45 3.12 -10.44
CA SER A 18 -11.72 2.89 -11.12
C SER A 18 -11.52 2.04 -12.39
N ALA A 19 -12.60 1.43 -12.88
CA ALA A 19 -12.59 0.69 -14.15
C ALA A 19 -12.21 1.60 -15.33
N GLY A 20 -12.68 2.85 -15.32
CA GLY A 20 -12.34 3.83 -16.35
C GLY A 20 -10.85 4.22 -16.34
N GLU A 21 -10.26 4.37 -15.16
CA GLU A 21 -8.81 4.61 -15.03
C GLU A 21 -8.00 3.41 -15.51
N LEU A 22 -8.34 2.19 -15.11
CA LEU A 22 -7.68 0.98 -15.61
C LEU A 22 -7.76 0.89 -17.15
N ALA A 23 -8.95 1.13 -17.71
CA ALA A 23 -9.15 1.15 -19.15
C ALA A 23 -8.32 2.23 -19.85
N GLY A 24 -8.17 3.41 -19.22
CA GLY A 24 -7.30 4.48 -19.69
C GLY A 24 -5.84 4.05 -19.74
N LEU A 25 -5.34 3.39 -18.69
CA LEU A 25 -3.96 2.89 -18.62
C LEU A 25 -3.68 1.84 -19.69
N VAL A 26 -4.58 0.86 -19.85
CA VAL A 26 -4.43 -0.19 -20.87
C VAL A 26 -4.36 0.37 -22.28
N ARG A 27 -5.17 1.39 -22.61
CA ARG A 27 -5.16 2.02 -23.94
C ARG A 27 -3.86 2.74 -24.28
N ARG A 28 -3.05 3.10 -23.28
CA ARG A 28 -1.73 3.69 -23.54
C ARG A 28 -0.68 2.64 -23.86
N ILE A 29 -0.95 1.36 -23.61
CA ILE A 29 0.05 0.30 -23.75
C ILE A 29 0.56 0.21 -25.19
N GLY A 30 1.88 0.13 -25.33
CA GLY A 30 2.60 0.23 -26.60
C GLY A 30 3.07 1.66 -26.93
N GLY A 31 2.70 2.64 -26.12
CA GLY A 31 3.24 3.99 -26.13
C GLY A 31 4.59 4.10 -25.42
N ALA A 32 5.23 5.29 -25.51
CA ALA A 32 6.49 5.55 -24.83
C ALA A 32 6.31 5.56 -23.31
N GLY A 33 6.99 4.65 -22.60
CA GLY A 33 6.87 4.51 -21.15
C GLY A 33 5.61 3.77 -20.67
N ASP A 34 4.88 3.13 -21.58
CA ASP A 34 3.71 2.29 -21.30
C ASP A 34 3.88 0.91 -21.99
N ALA A 35 5.02 0.23 -21.83
CA ALA A 35 5.23 -1.09 -22.44
C ALA A 35 4.45 -2.22 -21.73
N PHE A 36 4.22 -2.08 -20.43
CA PHE A 36 3.46 -3.05 -19.64
C PHE A 36 2.80 -2.41 -18.41
N LEU A 37 1.86 -3.15 -17.83
CA LEU A 37 1.38 -2.91 -16.48
C LEU A 37 1.06 -4.22 -15.77
N VAL A 38 1.17 -4.21 -14.43
CA VAL A 38 0.90 -5.34 -13.54
C VAL A 38 -0.22 -4.98 -12.57
N LEU A 39 -1.17 -5.90 -12.41
CA LEU A 39 -2.24 -5.85 -11.43
C LEU A 39 -1.98 -6.88 -10.33
N GLN A 40 -2.07 -6.43 -9.08
CA GLN A 40 -2.18 -7.32 -7.93
C GLN A 40 -3.47 -6.99 -7.19
N ARG A 41 -4.08 -7.99 -6.53
CA ARG A 41 -5.26 -7.74 -5.68
C ARG A 41 -4.84 -6.99 -4.42
N VAL A 42 -5.81 -6.44 -3.70
CA VAL A 42 -5.62 -5.78 -2.41
C VAL A 42 -6.30 -6.60 -1.31
N PRO A 43 -5.54 -7.10 -0.31
CA PRO A 43 -4.07 -7.17 -0.27
C PRO A 43 -3.51 -8.09 -1.36
N ASP A 44 -2.25 -7.89 -1.75
CA ASP A 44 -1.60 -8.78 -2.71
C ASP A 44 -1.33 -10.15 -2.08
N LEU A 45 -1.26 -11.19 -2.91
CA LEU A 45 -0.95 -12.55 -2.49
C LEU A 45 0.29 -13.04 -3.26
N PRO A 46 1.12 -13.89 -2.64
CA PRO A 46 2.23 -14.54 -3.34
C PRO A 46 1.77 -15.20 -4.63
N ASP A 47 2.50 -14.92 -5.72
CA ASP A 47 2.24 -15.49 -7.04
C ASP A 47 0.82 -15.27 -7.60
N VAL A 48 0.09 -14.24 -7.13
CA VAL A 48 -1.22 -13.88 -7.68
C VAL A 48 -1.16 -12.49 -8.31
N PHE A 49 -1.12 -12.46 -9.64
CA PHE A 49 -1.15 -11.22 -10.42
C PHE A 49 -1.76 -11.46 -11.80
N ALA A 50 -2.16 -10.38 -12.46
CA ALA A 50 -2.41 -10.34 -13.89
C ALA A 50 -1.57 -9.22 -14.49
N GLN A 51 -1.08 -9.40 -15.71
CA GLN A 51 -0.30 -8.37 -16.39
C GLN A 51 -0.61 -8.34 -17.87
N VAL A 52 -0.28 -7.21 -18.49
CA VAL A 52 -0.34 -7.04 -19.93
C VAL A 52 0.94 -6.37 -20.38
N LEU A 53 1.47 -6.87 -21.50
CA LEU A 53 2.66 -6.34 -22.16
C LEU A 53 2.33 -6.08 -23.62
N SER A 54 2.87 -5.01 -24.19
CA SER A 54 2.82 -4.78 -25.64
C SER A 54 3.66 -5.85 -26.35
N GLY A 55 3.13 -6.46 -27.41
CA GLY A 55 3.80 -7.53 -28.14
C GLY A 55 3.62 -7.44 -29.66
N PRO A 56 4.39 -8.23 -30.43
CA PRO A 56 4.17 -8.35 -31.86
C PRO A 56 2.76 -8.90 -32.15
N GLY A 57 1.91 -8.11 -32.79
CA GLY A 57 0.53 -8.50 -33.10
C GLY A 57 -0.53 -8.08 -32.06
N GLY A 58 -0.17 -7.24 -31.08
CA GLY A 58 -1.12 -6.64 -30.14
C GLY A 58 -0.59 -6.65 -28.72
N TYR A 59 -1.26 -7.41 -27.85
CA TYR A 59 -0.99 -7.52 -26.44
C TYR A 59 -0.74 -8.98 -26.06
N THR A 60 0.20 -9.19 -25.16
CA THR A 60 0.30 -10.43 -24.41
C THR A 60 -0.36 -10.21 -23.06
N LEU A 61 -1.36 -11.01 -22.74
CA LEU A 61 -1.98 -11.09 -21.43
C LEU A 61 -1.34 -12.25 -20.66
N GLU A 62 -1.05 -12.04 -19.39
CA GLU A 62 -0.63 -13.11 -18.51
C GLU A 62 -1.35 -13.04 -17.16
N TYR A 63 -1.52 -14.18 -16.52
CA TYR A 63 -1.86 -14.22 -15.10
C TYR A 63 -1.16 -15.38 -14.40
N ARG A 64 -0.89 -15.18 -13.12
CA ARG A 64 -0.40 -16.23 -12.23
C ARG A 64 -1.42 -16.50 -11.13
N ALA A 65 -1.70 -17.79 -10.91
CA ALA A 65 -2.72 -18.25 -9.98
C ALA A 65 -2.11 -18.93 -8.74
N GLY A 66 -1.22 -18.22 -8.05
CA GLY A 66 -0.69 -18.60 -6.74
C GLY A 66 0.43 -19.65 -6.77
N ALA A 67 1.01 -19.95 -7.92
CA ALA A 67 2.24 -20.72 -8.05
C ALA A 67 2.87 -20.52 -9.44
N ALA A 68 4.18 -20.78 -9.56
CA ALA A 68 4.90 -20.63 -10.83
C ALA A 68 4.43 -21.60 -11.93
N ASP A 69 3.96 -22.79 -11.57
CA ASP A 69 3.38 -23.79 -12.49
C ASP A 69 1.91 -23.51 -12.85
N ARG A 70 1.35 -22.40 -12.35
CA ARG A 70 0.01 -21.89 -12.66
C ARG A 70 0.11 -20.50 -13.26
N HIS A 71 1.03 -20.34 -14.20
CA HIS A 71 1.25 -19.11 -14.98
C HIS A 71 0.75 -19.34 -16.40
N PHE A 72 -0.15 -18.48 -16.86
CA PHE A 72 -0.79 -18.61 -18.16
C PHE A 72 -0.55 -17.37 -18.99
N ALA A 73 -0.45 -17.54 -20.30
CA ALA A 73 -0.28 -16.47 -21.27
C ALA A 73 -1.23 -16.63 -22.46
N ALA A 74 -1.72 -15.51 -23.00
CA ALA A 74 -2.51 -15.46 -24.22
C ALA A 74 -2.14 -14.21 -25.04
N THR A 75 -2.19 -14.31 -26.36
CA THR A 75 -2.08 -13.13 -27.24
C THR A 75 -3.47 -12.65 -27.63
N VAL A 76 -3.69 -11.34 -27.55
CA VAL A 76 -4.92 -10.67 -27.98
C VAL A 76 -4.56 -9.45 -28.81
N ASP A 77 -5.35 -9.14 -29.84
CA ASP A 77 -5.04 -8.08 -30.81
C ASP A 77 -5.78 -6.76 -30.55
N ASP A 78 -6.71 -6.74 -29.59
CA ASP A 78 -7.51 -5.56 -29.25
C ASP A 78 -7.46 -5.20 -27.76
N ALA A 79 -7.50 -3.89 -27.48
CA ALA A 79 -7.41 -3.36 -26.11
C ALA A 79 -8.69 -3.60 -25.29
N ASP A 80 -9.86 -3.70 -25.93
CA ASP A 80 -11.13 -3.84 -25.21
C ASP A 80 -11.24 -5.24 -24.57
N THR A 81 -10.72 -6.27 -25.23
CA THR A 81 -10.56 -7.62 -24.67
C THR A 81 -9.59 -7.61 -23.49
N VAL A 82 -8.43 -6.94 -23.58
CA VAL A 82 -7.50 -6.78 -22.46
C VAL A 82 -8.19 -6.14 -21.26
N ILE A 83 -8.92 -5.04 -21.49
CA ILE A 83 -9.65 -4.32 -20.44
C ILE A 83 -10.70 -5.23 -19.78
N ALA A 84 -11.48 -5.95 -20.57
CA ALA A 84 -12.51 -6.85 -20.06
C ALA A 84 -11.92 -7.97 -19.19
N VAL A 85 -10.82 -8.59 -19.64
CA VAL A 85 -10.12 -9.65 -18.90
C VAL A 85 -9.54 -9.12 -17.59
N LEU A 86 -8.81 -8.01 -17.63
CA LEU A 86 -8.18 -7.44 -16.43
C LEU A 86 -9.21 -6.91 -15.42
N GLU A 87 -10.29 -6.28 -15.89
CA GLU A 87 -11.39 -5.87 -15.01
C GLU A 87 -12.11 -7.09 -14.41
N GLY A 88 -12.38 -8.12 -15.22
CA GLY A 88 -12.99 -9.37 -14.77
C GLY A 88 -12.13 -10.08 -13.72
N TRP A 89 -10.81 -10.16 -13.94
CA TRP A 89 -9.84 -10.71 -13.00
C TRP A 89 -9.79 -9.92 -11.68
N ALA A 90 -9.80 -8.58 -11.77
CA ALA A 90 -9.77 -7.67 -10.63
C ALA A 90 -11.04 -7.75 -9.77
N ARG A 91 -12.18 -8.11 -10.37
CA ARG A 91 -13.47 -8.29 -9.71
C ARG A 91 -13.77 -9.73 -9.30
N GLU A 92 -12.90 -10.67 -9.69
CA GLU A 92 -13.10 -12.11 -9.49
C GLU A 92 -14.40 -12.62 -10.13
N VAL A 93 -14.77 -12.08 -11.29
CA VAL A 93 -16.00 -12.49 -12.01
C VAL A 93 -15.83 -13.93 -12.51
N PRO A 94 -16.75 -14.86 -12.21
CA PRO A 94 -16.67 -16.22 -12.75
C PRO A 94 -16.58 -16.22 -14.29
N GLY A 95 -15.56 -16.87 -14.84
CA GLY A 95 -15.34 -16.94 -16.29
C GLY A 95 -14.70 -15.69 -16.91
N TRP A 96 -14.02 -14.84 -16.12
CA TRP A 96 -13.24 -13.70 -16.62
C TRP A 96 -12.14 -14.10 -17.63
N ASP A 97 -11.71 -15.36 -17.59
CA ASP A 97 -10.69 -15.98 -18.42
C ASP A 97 -11.25 -16.55 -19.74
N VAL A 98 -12.56 -16.43 -20.00
CA VAL A 98 -13.17 -16.89 -21.25
C VAL A 98 -12.88 -15.92 -22.39
N GLY A 99 -12.45 -16.45 -23.54
CA GLY A 99 -12.23 -15.69 -24.78
C GLY A 99 -10.81 -15.84 -25.30
N PRO A 100 -9.77 -15.38 -24.56
CA PRO A 100 -8.39 -15.58 -24.96
C PRO A 100 -8.00 -17.06 -25.01
N GLU A 101 -7.13 -17.41 -25.97
CA GLU A 101 -6.53 -18.74 -26.06
C GLU A 101 -5.37 -18.86 -25.07
N TRP A 102 -5.68 -19.20 -23.81
CA TRP A 102 -4.67 -19.36 -22.78
C TRP A 102 -3.80 -20.60 -22.99
N SER A 103 -2.50 -20.42 -22.78
CA SER A 103 -1.50 -21.47 -22.77
C SER A 103 -0.73 -21.43 -21.46
N LEU A 104 -0.27 -22.59 -20.99
CA LEU A 104 0.59 -22.66 -19.82
C LEU A 104 1.98 -22.10 -20.18
N LEU A 105 2.45 -21.12 -19.41
CA LEU A 105 3.80 -20.61 -19.49
C LEU A 105 4.69 -21.46 -18.59
N GLU A 106 5.55 -22.29 -19.17
CA GLU A 106 6.47 -23.13 -18.40
C GLU A 106 7.53 -22.28 -17.72
N MET A 107 7.38 -22.14 -16.41
CA MET A 107 8.39 -21.56 -15.55
C MET A 107 9.26 -22.70 -15.01
N GLY A 108 10.57 -22.47 -14.94
CA GLY A 108 11.49 -23.43 -14.33
C GLY A 108 11.10 -23.76 -12.87
N PRO A 109 11.73 -24.80 -12.28
CA PRO A 109 11.40 -25.21 -10.92
C PRO A 109 11.62 -24.07 -9.94
N VAL A 110 10.65 -23.86 -9.03
CA VAL A 110 10.80 -22.92 -7.92
C VAL A 110 11.73 -23.54 -6.88
N PRO A 111 12.86 -22.90 -6.53
CA PRO A 111 13.74 -23.41 -5.49
C PRO A 111 13.01 -23.44 -4.14
N GLU A 112 13.00 -24.59 -3.48
CA GLU A 112 12.47 -24.69 -2.12
C GLU A 112 13.46 -24.04 -1.13
N ALA A 113 12.95 -23.16 -0.27
CA ALA A 113 13.75 -22.50 0.74
C ALA A 113 14.18 -23.51 1.82
N PRO A 114 15.49 -23.65 2.13
CA PRO A 114 15.91 -24.46 3.26
C PRO A 114 15.40 -23.85 4.58
N PRO A 115 15.07 -24.67 5.60
CA PRO A 115 14.54 -24.16 6.85
C PRO A 115 15.55 -23.23 7.55
N LEU A 116 15.03 -22.20 8.23
CA LEU A 116 15.83 -21.31 9.05
C LEU A 116 16.15 -21.96 10.41
N PRO A 117 17.38 -21.77 10.93
CA PRO A 117 17.70 -22.12 12.31
C PRO A 117 16.76 -21.43 13.30
N ASP A 118 16.28 -22.14 14.33
CA ASP A 118 15.28 -21.61 15.27
C ASP A 118 15.73 -20.34 15.99
N ASP A 119 17.02 -20.23 16.31
CA ASP A 119 17.60 -19.07 16.99
C ASP A 119 17.53 -17.79 16.14
N VAL A 120 17.61 -17.92 14.81
CA VAL A 120 17.43 -16.82 13.86
C VAL A 120 15.95 -16.58 13.62
N ARG A 121 15.19 -17.65 13.38
CA ARG A 121 13.79 -17.60 12.98
C ARG A 121 12.91 -16.90 14.01
N VAL A 122 13.04 -17.21 15.30
CA VAL A 122 12.16 -16.65 16.35
C VAL A 122 12.30 -15.14 16.47
N GLY A 123 13.54 -14.65 16.56
CA GLY A 123 13.80 -13.20 16.67
C GLY A 123 13.37 -12.45 15.42
N LEU A 124 13.65 -13.03 14.25
CA LEU A 124 13.27 -12.43 12.97
C LEU A 124 11.75 -12.39 12.78
N GLU A 125 11.04 -13.47 13.10
CA GLU A 125 9.57 -13.49 13.04
C GLU A 125 8.94 -12.44 13.93
N HIS A 126 9.47 -12.23 15.14
CA HIS A 126 8.99 -11.18 16.04
C HIS A 126 9.14 -9.80 15.38
N HIS A 127 10.33 -9.48 14.87
CA HIS A 127 10.61 -8.21 14.22
C HIS A 127 9.72 -7.96 12.99
N LEU A 128 9.59 -8.95 12.11
CA LEU A 128 8.75 -8.83 10.91
C LEU A 128 7.26 -8.67 11.26
N ARG A 129 6.80 -9.28 12.36
CA ARG A 129 5.43 -9.06 12.83
C ARG A 129 5.20 -7.63 13.30
N GLU A 130 6.17 -7.00 13.97
CA GLU A 130 6.07 -5.58 14.36
C GLU A 130 5.88 -4.69 13.12
N ILE A 131 6.69 -4.90 12.07
CA ILE A 131 6.56 -4.20 10.78
C ILE A 131 5.17 -4.43 10.16
N LEU A 132 4.70 -5.69 10.15
CA LEU A 132 3.39 -6.07 9.60
C LEU A 132 2.21 -5.42 10.34
N VAL A 133 2.30 -5.21 11.66
CA VAL A 133 1.24 -4.52 12.42
C VAL A 133 1.17 -3.05 12.03
N GLY A 134 2.31 -2.40 11.73
CA GLY A 134 2.35 -1.04 11.19
C GLY A 134 1.50 -0.89 9.93
N GLY A 135 1.51 -1.89 9.04
CA GLY A 135 0.58 -1.99 7.92
C GLY A 135 0.89 -1.08 6.71
N TYR A 136 2.10 -0.52 6.66
CA TYR A 136 2.60 0.29 5.53
C TYR A 136 3.63 -0.42 4.65
N THR A 137 4.24 -1.51 5.14
CA THR A 137 5.19 -2.31 4.36
C THR A 137 4.50 -3.00 3.20
N THR A 138 5.23 -3.18 2.10
CA THR A 138 4.89 -4.11 1.03
C THR A 138 5.43 -5.51 1.34
N ARG A 139 4.95 -6.52 0.60
CA ARG A 139 5.46 -7.90 0.71
C ARG A 139 6.95 -7.99 0.34
N ALA A 140 7.37 -7.23 -0.66
CA ALA A 140 8.77 -7.18 -1.11
C ALA A 140 9.67 -6.55 -0.04
N GLU A 141 9.29 -5.39 0.51
CA GLU A 141 10.05 -4.76 1.60
C GLU A 141 10.12 -5.66 2.84
N LEU A 142 9.07 -6.43 3.15
CA LEU A 142 9.10 -7.38 4.25
C LEU A 142 10.15 -8.48 4.03
N ALA A 143 10.29 -8.97 2.79
CA ALA A 143 11.34 -9.91 2.43
C ALA A 143 12.73 -9.25 2.49
N GLU A 144 12.88 -8.01 2.04
CA GLU A 144 14.14 -7.26 2.14
C GLU A 144 14.57 -7.05 3.60
N ASN A 145 13.64 -6.74 4.50
CA ASN A 145 13.90 -6.64 5.94
C ASN A 145 14.27 -7.97 6.58
N ALA A 146 13.88 -9.09 5.96
CA ALA A 146 14.22 -10.43 6.41
C ALA A 146 15.57 -10.93 5.88
N GLU A 147 16.03 -10.41 4.74
CA GLU A 147 17.26 -10.83 4.08
C GLU A 147 18.51 -10.30 4.80
N GLY A 148 19.55 -11.14 4.88
CA GLY A 148 20.87 -10.74 5.35
C GLY A 148 21.42 -11.63 6.46
N GLY A 149 22.71 -11.45 6.75
CA GLY A 149 23.42 -12.24 7.76
C GLY A 149 23.38 -13.74 7.44
N ARG A 150 22.53 -14.49 8.17
CA ARG A 150 22.34 -15.95 8.05
C ARG A 150 21.10 -16.34 7.23
N VAL A 151 20.40 -15.37 6.65
CA VAL A 151 19.16 -15.56 5.89
C VAL A 151 19.42 -15.22 4.43
N SER A 152 19.26 -16.22 3.56
CA SER A 152 19.32 -16.01 2.11
C SER A 152 18.03 -15.37 1.59
N ARG A 153 18.09 -14.72 0.42
CA ARG A 153 16.92 -14.15 -0.27
C ARG A 153 15.72 -15.12 -0.35
N VAL A 154 15.95 -16.37 -0.78
CA VAL A 154 14.87 -17.36 -0.92
C VAL A 154 14.23 -17.71 0.43
N GLN A 155 15.01 -17.72 1.52
CA GLN A 155 14.48 -17.93 2.87
C GLN A 155 13.71 -16.70 3.38
N ALA A 156 14.19 -15.50 3.06
CA ALA A 156 13.55 -14.25 3.41
C ALA A 156 12.19 -14.10 2.72
N GLU A 157 12.12 -14.36 1.41
CA GLU A 157 10.89 -14.38 0.60
C GLU A 157 9.90 -15.41 1.17
N ALA A 158 10.33 -16.65 1.42
CA ALA A 158 9.47 -17.68 1.98
C ALA A 158 8.93 -17.33 3.39
N LEU A 159 9.75 -16.68 4.23
CA LEU A 159 9.32 -16.24 5.56
C LEU A 159 8.32 -15.09 5.47
N ALA A 160 8.62 -14.07 4.66
CA ALA A 160 7.76 -12.93 4.43
C ALA A 160 6.39 -13.38 3.89
N ASP A 161 6.36 -14.28 2.90
CA ASP A 161 5.12 -14.79 2.31
C ASP A 161 4.24 -15.50 3.33
N ARG A 162 4.83 -16.33 4.20
CA ARG A 162 4.08 -16.99 5.25
C ARG A 162 3.48 -15.98 6.24
N LEU A 163 4.27 -15.04 6.74
CA LEU A 163 3.79 -14.04 7.70
C LEU A 163 2.76 -13.08 7.08
N TRP A 164 2.95 -12.73 5.80
CA TRP A 164 2.01 -11.94 5.02
C TRP A 164 0.65 -12.65 4.91
N LEU A 165 0.65 -13.93 4.51
CA LEU A 165 -0.58 -14.72 4.41
C LEU A 165 -1.30 -14.88 5.75
N GLU A 166 -0.56 -15.06 6.85
CA GLU A 166 -1.13 -15.09 8.20
C GLU A 166 -1.83 -13.76 8.53
N ARG A 167 -1.19 -12.63 8.22
CA ARG A 167 -1.76 -11.29 8.44
C ARG A 167 -2.98 -11.04 7.55
N VAL A 168 -2.94 -11.43 6.28
CA VAL A 168 -4.10 -11.35 5.37
C VAL A 168 -5.27 -12.17 5.90
N ALA A 169 -5.02 -13.39 6.39
CA ALA A 169 -6.05 -14.25 6.98
C ALA A 169 -6.64 -13.67 8.28
N GLU A 170 -5.85 -12.96 9.07
CA GLU A 170 -6.32 -12.20 10.23
C GLU A 170 -7.24 -11.04 9.80
N GLN A 171 -6.81 -10.25 8.82
CA GLN A 171 -7.54 -9.07 8.31
C GLN A 171 -8.89 -9.42 7.69
N ALA A 172 -9.00 -10.59 7.08
CA ALA A 172 -10.25 -11.11 6.53
C ALA A 172 -11.35 -11.27 7.61
N ARG A 173 -10.98 -11.32 8.89
CA ARG A 173 -11.93 -11.44 10.01
C ARG A 173 -12.40 -10.08 10.52
N TRP A 174 -11.72 -8.99 10.17
CA TRP A 174 -12.07 -7.64 10.61
C TRP A 174 -13.32 -7.15 9.89
N LYS A 175 -14.26 -6.59 10.64
CA LYS A 175 -15.55 -6.14 10.12
C LYS A 175 -15.66 -4.63 10.17
N GLY A 176 -16.21 -4.06 9.10
CA GLY A 176 -16.43 -2.62 9.00
C GLY A 176 -15.13 -1.82 8.83
N GLU A 177 -15.30 -0.52 8.97
CA GLU A 177 -14.24 0.48 8.85
C GLU A 177 -13.36 0.48 10.12
N THR A 178 -12.04 0.39 9.95
CA THR A 178 -11.07 0.45 11.04
C THR A 178 -10.66 1.89 11.34
N ASP A 179 -10.08 2.14 12.51
CA ASP A 179 -9.63 3.49 12.87
C ASP A 179 -8.55 4.04 11.91
N PRO A 180 -7.59 3.24 11.39
CA PRO A 180 -6.69 3.70 10.33
C PRO A 180 -7.40 4.10 9.02
N GLU A 181 -8.53 3.49 8.67
CA GLU A 181 -9.30 3.92 7.49
C GLU A 181 -10.03 5.24 7.74
N ARG A 182 -10.52 5.47 8.97
CA ARG A 182 -11.05 6.78 9.39
C ARG A 182 -9.98 7.86 9.38
N LEU A 183 -8.76 7.51 9.82
CA LEU A 183 -7.60 8.39 9.78
C LEU A 183 -7.27 8.79 8.33
N THR A 184 -7.18 7.82 7.42
CA THR A 184 -6.97 8.10 5.99
C THR A 184 -8.07 8.99 5.40
N ARG A 185 -9.33 8.79 5.81
CA ARG A 185 -10.43 9.68 5.40
C ARG A 185 -10.23 11.11 5.91
N ALA A 186 -9.83 11.30 7.17
CA ALA A 186 -9.53 12.61 7.73
C ALA A 186 -8.38 13.30 6.98
N PHE A 187 -7.29 12.56 6.71
CA PHE A 187 -6.13 13.07 5.97
C PHE A 187 -6.52 13.47 4.54
N THR A 188 -7.34 12.66 3.86
CA THR A 188 -7.87 12.97 2.52
C THR A 188 -8.72 14.24 2.54
N ALA A 189 -9.54 14.45 3.58
CA ALA A 189 -10.35 15.65 3.73
C ALA A 189 -9.50 16.91 3.99
N LEU A 190 -8.43 16.78 4.78
CA LEU A 190 -7.48 17.86 5.04
C LEU A 190 -6.71 18.28 3.77
N GLU A 191 -6.28 17.30 2.97
CA GLU A 191 -5.69 17.56 1.64
C GLU A 191 -6.63 18.35 0.74
N ALA A 192 -7.90 17.91 0.64
CA ALA A 192 -8.91 18.62 -0.13
C ALA A 192 -9.21 20.04 0.40
N ALA A 193 -8.94 20.30 1.68
CA ALA A 193 -9.07 21.61 2.31
C ALA A 193 -7.82 22.49 2.16
N GLY A 194 -6.73 22.01 1.53
CA GLY A 194 -5.49 22.76 1.33
C GLY A 194 -4.49 22.67 2.49
N ILE A 195 -4.53 21.58 3.26
CA ILE A 195 -3.53 21.21 4.25
C ILE A 195 -2.77 19.98 3.73
N THR A 196 -1.45 20.08 3.58
CA THR A 196 -0.60 18.95 3.18
C THR A 196 -0.66 17.87 4.26
N ALA A 197 -1.25 16.71 3.98
CA ALA A 197 -1.42 15.61 4.90
C ALA A 197 -0.60 14.39 4.46
N ARG A 198 0.28 13.89 5.33
CA ARG A 198 1.12 12.72 5.02
C ARG A 198 1.07 11.65 6.11
N GLU A 199 0.58 10.48 5.77
CA GLU A 199 0.57 9.31 6.65
C GLU A 199 1.91 8.58 6.57
N ASN A 200 2.42 8.10 7.72
CA ASN A 200 3.65 7.30 7.82
C ASN A 200 4.81 7.89 7.00
N PHE A 201 5.13 9.15 7.26
CA PHE A 201 6.03 9.96 6.46
C PHE A 201 7.31 10.29 7.19
N ALA A 202 8.43 9.94 6.55
CA ALA A 202 9.79 10.01 7.09
C ALA A 202 10.03 9.09 8.30
N CYS A 203 11.31 8.80 8.55
CA CYS A 203 11.70 7.88 9.60
C CYS A 203 11.51 8.43 11.02
N CYS A 204 11.56 9.76 11.18
CA CYS A 204 11.43 10.42 12.47
C CYS A 204 10.90 11.85 12.30
N HIS A 205 10.59 12.51 13.43
CA HIS A 205 10.14 13.89 13.46
C HIS A 205 11.05 14.85 12.71
N ASP A 206 12.35 14.83 12.99
CA ASP A 206 13.29 15.83 12.46
C ASP A 206 13.38 15.73 10.93
N CYS A 207 13.41 14.51 10.39
CA CYS A 207 13.34 14.27 8.94
C CYS A 207 12.00 14.74 8.38
N GLY A 208 10.88 14.36 9.01
CA GLY A 208 9.56 14.78 8.56
C GLY A 208 9.42 16.31 8.53
N GLN A 209 9.95 17.01 9.53
CA GLN A 209 9.91 18.46 9.60
C GLN A 209 10.77 19.12 8.51
N ALA A 210 11.91 18.52 8.16
CA ALA A 210 12.78 18.99 7.10
C ALA A 210 12.20 18.75 5.70
N GLU A 211 11.44 17.67 5.52
CA GLU A 211 10.99 17.18 4.20
C GLU A 211 9.56 17.62 3.84
N ILE A 212 8.66 17.82 4.82
CA ILE A 212 7.23 18.09 4.56
C ILE A 212 6.97 19.35 3.72
N GLY A 213 7.88 20.32 3.73
CA GLY A 213 7.80 21.49 2.85
C GLY A 213 7.91 21.13 1.36
N GLY A 214 8.70 20.11 1.02
CA GLY A 214 8.86 19.63 -0.35
C GLY A 214 7.62 18.90 -0.90
N GLU A 215 6.80 18.37 0.00
CA GLU A 215 5.54 17.69 -0.32
C GLU A 215 4.35 18.64 -0.55
N SER A 216 4.54 19.93 -0.24
CA SER A 216 3.45 20.90 -0.20
C SER A 216 3.11 21.47 -1.58
N ALA A 217 1.80 21.62 -1.83
CA ALA A 217 1.32 22.45 -2.93
C ALA A 217 1.69 23.92 -2.67
N PRO A 218 1.95 24.74 -3.71
CA PRO A 218 2.37 26.14 -3.54
C PRO A 218 1.41 27.00 -2.71
N ASP A 219 0.14 26.64 -2.64
CA ASP A 219 -0.94 27.32 -1.92
C ASP A 219 -1.39 26.61 -0.64
N ALA A 220 -0.69 25.54 -0.22
CA ALA A 220 -0.97 24.85 1.03
C ALA A 220 -0.78 25.78 2.23
N ARG A 221 -1.78 25.86 3.11
CA ARG A 221 -1.77 26.77 4.27
C ARG A 221 -0.98 26.22 5.46
N GLY A 222 -0.81 24.91 5.50
CA GLY A 222 -0.12 24.21 6.56
C GLY A 222 -0.01 22.73 6.26
N PHE A 223 0.42 21.97 7.25
CA PHE A 223 0.64 20.54 7.13
C PHE A 223 0.14 19.77 8.35
N VAL A 224 -0.05 18.47 8.14
CA VAL A 224 -0.16 17.46 9.20
C VAL A 224 0.55 16.18 8.76
N TYR A 225 1.28 15.53 9.66
CA TYR A 225 1.86 14.22 9.39
C TYR A 225 2.06 13.39 10.66
N PHE A 226 2.31 12.10 10.46
CA PHE A 226 2.93 11.24 11.47
C PHE A 226 4.05 10.42 10.83
N ASP A 227 5.12 10.20 11.58
CA ASP A 227 6.33 9.50 11.13
C ASP A 227 6.29 8.00 11.45
N HIS A 228 7.30 7.25 10.99
CA HIS A 228 7.38 5.80 11.22
C HIS A 228 7.37 5.44 12.72
N HIS A 229 8.03 6.22 13.59
CA HIS A 229 7.99 5.95 15.03
C HIS A 229 6.60 6.18 15.63
N ALA A 230 5.84 7.13 15.12
CA ALA A 230 4.45 7.32 15.52
C ALA A 230 3.56 6.15 15.08
N THR A 231 3.80 5.57 13.90
CA THR A 231 3.17 4.31 13.47
C THR A 231 3.50 3.15 14.40
N ASP A 232 4.79 2.97 14.75
CA ASP A 232 5.22 1.91 15.67
C ASP A 232 4.58 2.06 17.05
N ALA A 233 4.50 3.29 17.57
CA ALA A 233 3.85 3.59 18.84
C ALA A 233 2.33 3.29 18.78
N ALA A 234 1.66 3.64 17.68
CA ALA A 234 0.25 3.34 17.50
C ALA A 234 -0.01 1.82 17.41
N ALA A 235 0.82 1.09 16.66
CA ALA A 235 0.82 -0.36 16.57
C ALA A 235 1.06 -1.04 17.93
N ALA A 236 1.87 -0.44 18.80
CA ALA A 236 2.10 -0.89 20.17
C ALA A 236 1.00 -0.48 21.17
N GLY A 237 -0.07 0.21 20.71
CA GLY A 237 -1.19 0.63 21.56
C GLY A 237 -0.92 1.90 22.38
N CYS A 238 0.11 2.69 22.05
CA CYS A 238 0.44 3.94 22.74
C CYS A 238 -0.33 5.17 22.17
N GLY A 239 -1.25 4.96 21.23
CA GLY A 239 -1.92 6.02 20.48
C GLY A 239 -1.03 6.59 19.37
N LEU A 240 -1.58 7.50 18.57
CA LEU A 240 -0.88 8.10 17.44
C LEU A 240 -0.59 9.58 17.69
N SER A 241 0.66 9.99 17.53
CA SER A 241 1.07 11.39 17.65
C SER A 241 1.13 12.05 16.26
N LEU A 242 0.36 13.11 16.08
CA LEU A 242 0.32 13.91 14.86
C LEU A 242 1.06 15.24 15.06
N ARG A 243 1.87 15.58 14.07
CA ARG A 243 2.60 16.84 13.99
C ARG A 243 1.95 17.70 12.94
N TYR A 244 1.88 19.00 13.20
CA TYR A 244 1.15 19.93 12.36
C TYR A 244 1.76 21.32 12.50
N GLY A 245 1.43 22.20 11.57
CA GLY A 245 1.85 23.60 11.64
C GLY A 245 1.57 24.39 10.37
N GLY A 246 1.76 25.70 10.47
CA GLY A 246 1.80 26.60 9.31
C GLY A 246 3.19 26.63 8.68
N PHE A 247 3.27 26.82 7.35
CA PHE A 247 4.55 27.02 6.66
C PHE A 247 5.15 28.42 6.86
N ASP A 248 4.38 29.35 7.42
CA ASP A 248 4.80 30.72 7.74
C ASP A 248 5.55 30.84 9.08
N GLY A 249 5.63 29.75 9.86
CA GLY A 249 6.26 29.72 11.18
C GLY A 249 5.47 30.45 12.27
N SER A 250 4.23 30.87 12.00
CA SER A 250 3.38 31.57 12.96
C SER A 250 2.70 30.60 13.93
N ALA A 251 2.78 30.90 15.23
CA ALA A 251 2.07 30.13 16.25
C ALA A 251 0.55 30.19 16.05
N ASP A 252 0.01 31.34 15.63
CA ASP A 252 -1.43 31.51 15.38
C ASP A 252 -1.89 30.65 14.20
N THR A 253 -1.08 30.59 13.13
CA THR A 253 -1.36 29.74 11.96
C THR A 253 -1.29 28.27 12.36
N SER A 254 -0.26 27.85 13.11
CA SER A 254 -0.15 26.49 13.61
C SER A 254 -1.34 26.09 14.51
N THR A 255 -1.77 26.95 15.43
CA THR A 255 -2.97 26.68 16.25
C THR A 255 -4.24 26.60 15.39
N ALA A 256 -4.38 27.43 14.36
CA ALA A 256 -5.51 27.34 13.43
C ALA A 256 -5.51 26.00 12.68
N VAL A 257 -4.37 25.59 12.12
CA VAL A 257 -4.19 24.28 11.46
C VAL A 257 -4.49 23.14 12.43
N GLY A 258 -3.99 23.20 13.67
CA GLY A 258 -4.25 22.18 14.68
C GLY A 258 -5.74 22.00 14.99
N ARG A 259 -6.52 23.10 15.00
CA ARG A 259 -7.99 23.03 15.14
C ARG A 259 -8.67 22.39 13.94
N GLU A 260 -8.21 22.68 12.71
CA GLU A 260 -8.72 22.03 11.49
C GLU A 260 -8.42 20.51 11.52
N VAL A 261 -7.22 20.12 11.95
CA VAL A 261 -6.82 18.71 12.12
C VAL A 261 -7.70 18.00 13.14
N VAL A 262 -7.89 18.57 14.33
CA VAL A 262 -8.77 18.00 15.36
C VAL A 262 -10.20 17.85 14.85
N ALA A 263 -10.76 18.89 14.22
CA ALA A 263 -12.11 18.83 13.68
C ALA A 263 -12.27 17.72 12.63
N ALA A 264 -11.31 17.57 11.70
CA ALA A 264 -11.35 16.52 10.69
C ALA A 264 -11.26 15.10 11.31
N LEU A 265 -10.48 14.93 12.37
CA LEU A 265 -10.38 13.65 13.10
C LEU A 265 -11.67 13.34 13.86
N GLU A 266 -12.26 14.32 14.53
CA GLU A 266 -13.54 14.19 15.23
C GLU A 266 -14.70 13.88 14.28
N ASP A 267 -14.75 14.55 13.12
CA ASP A 267 -15.71 14.27 12.05
C ASP A 267 -15.53 12.86 11.48
N ALA A 268 -14.30 12.34 11.46
CA ALA A 268 -14.01 10.96 11.10
C ALA A 268 -14.34 9.96 12.23
N GLY A 269 -14.73 10.43 13.42
CA GLY A 269 -15.10 9.60 14.57
C GLY A 269 -13.92 9.18 15.46
N LEU A 270 -12.78 9.89 15.36
CA LEU A 270 -11.58 9.66 16.16
C LEU A 270 -11.53 10.65 17.33
N ARG A 271 -11.00 10.21 18.47
CA ARG A 271 -10.81 11.07 19.64
C ARG A 271 -9.39 11.60 19.70
N THR A 272 -9.26 12.87 20.06
CA THR A 272 -7.96 13.55 20.17
C THR A 272 -7.75 14.18 21.54
N GLU A 273 -6.50 14.18 21.99
CA GLU A 273 -6.01 14.95 23.13
C GLU A 273 -5.07 16.04 22.60
N TRP A 274 -5.44 17.30 22.79
CA TRP A 274 -4.64 18.47 22.47
C TRP A 274 -5.11 19.68 23.28
N ASP A 275 -4.19 20.47 23.83
CA ASP A 275 -4.45 21.60 24.72
C ASP A 275 -4.44 22.97 24.01
N HIS A 276 -4.47 22.94 22.67
CA HIS A 276 -4.35 24.10 21.79
C HIS A 276 -2.98 24.78 21.75
N ASP A 277 -1.96 24.22 22.40
CA ASP A 277 -0.58 24.70 22.29
C ASP A 277 0.05 24.22 20.96
N PRO A 278 0.46 25.16 20.06
CA PRO A 278 1.06 24.82 18.78
C PRO A 278 2.45 24.16 18.89
N SER A 279 3.05 24.15 20.09
CA SER A 279 4.30 23.42 20.38
C SER A 279 4.07 21.96 20.77
N GLN A 280 2.82 21.57 21.06
CA GLN A 280 2.44 20.21 21.43
C GLN A 280 1.86 19.44 20.24
N VAL A 281 2.11 18.13 20.21
CA VAL A 281 1.50 17.21 19.23
C VAL A 281 0.02 17.01 19.50
N ILE A 282 -0.76 16.71 18.47
CA ILE A 282 -2.13 16.21 18.62
C ILE A 282 -2.04 14.70 18.80
N ARG A 283 -2.58 14.16 19.89
CA ARG A 283 -2.57 12.71 20.14
C ARG A 283 -3.93 12.10 19.84
N VAL A 284 -3.99 11.11 18.96
CA VAL A 284 -5.20 10.32 18.70
C VAL A 284 -5.24 9.14 19.67
N THR A 285 -6.19 9.16 20.60
CA THR A 285 -6.35 8.15 21.65
C THR A 285 -7.75 8.19 22.28
N PRO A 286 -8.33 7.03 22.67
CA PRO A 286 -7.88 5.67 22.33
C PRO A 286 -7.95 5.42 20.81
N LEU A 287 -7.09 4.53 20.32
CA LEU A 287 -6.98 4.18 18.91
C LEU A 287 -6.82 2.67 18.76
N ASP A 288 -7.72 2.03 18.01
CA ASP A 288 -7.59 0.61 17.66
C ASP A 288 -6.80 0.47 16.35
N TRP A 289 -5.51 0.20 16.46
CA TRP A 289 -4.62 0.11 15.30
C TRP A 289 -4.78 -1.21 14.54
N CYS A 290 -5.76 -1.23 13.62
CA CYS A 290 -6.03 -2.33 12.71
C CYS A 290 -5.86 -1.88 11.25
N ARG A 291 -4.63 -1.53 10.84
CA ARG A 291 -4.34 -1.12 9.47
C ARG A 291 -4.31 -2.33 8.54
N ARG A 292 -5.13 -2.32 7.47
CA ARG A 292 -5.16 -3.37 6.45
C ARG A 292 -3.95 -3.25 5.52
N LEU A 293 -3.39 -4.40 5.14
CA LEU A 293 -2.34 -4.45 4.13
C LEU A 293 -2.94 -4.10 2.77
N VAL A 294 -2.12 -3.47 1.94
CA VAL A 294 -2.46 -3.17 0.55
C VAL A 294 -1.67 -4.06 -0.42
N GLY A 295 -0.44 -4.40 -0.06
CA GLY A 295 0.62 -4.80 -1.00
C GLY A 295 1.39 -3.59 -1.46
#